data_AF-A0A1X4IEN3-F1
#
_entry.id   AF-A0A1X4IEN3-F1
#
_cell.length_a   1.000
_cell.length_b   1.000
_cell.length_c   1.000
_cell.angle_alpha   90.00
_cell.angle_beta   90.00
_cell.angle_gamma   90.00
#
_symmetry.space_group_name_H-M   'P 1'
#
loop_
_entity.id
_entity.type
_entity.pdbx_description
1 polymer ?
#
loop_
_entity_poly.entity_id
_entity_poly.type
_entity_poly.pdbx_seq_one_letter_code
_entity_poly.pdbx_strand_id
1 'polypeptide(L)' 'QAIKQIAQLYAVEKEARGKSPEERAALRLAKAKPAFDDLELWLQAQLRKISGKTKLAEAIRYALNRMP' A
#
# COMPACT_ATOMS: atom_id res chain seq x y z
N GLN A 1 10.78 6.04 1.31
CA GLN A 1 9.61 6.16 0.41
C GLN A 1 8.46 5.30 0.94
N ALA A 2 8.61 3.98 1.06
CA ALA A 2 7.59 3.08 1.61
C ALA A 2 6.95 3.55 2.94
N ILE A 3 7.74 3.96 3.94
CA ILE A 3 7.22 4.43 5.24
C ILE A 3 6.26 5.61 5.08
N LYS A 4 6.52 6.52 4.13
CA LYS A 4 5.66 7.69 3.88
C LYS A 4 4.31 7.27 3.28
N GLN A 5 4.31 6.33 2.33
CA GLN A 5 3.08 5.80 1.73
C GLN A 5 2.26 5.00 2.75
N ILE A 6 2.92 4.19 3.59
CA ILE A 6 2.26 3.49 4.71
C ILE A 6 1.62 4.49 5.69
N ALA A 7 2.32 5.58 6.02
CA ALA A 7 1.78 6.63 6.88
C ALA A 7 0.54 7.32 6.27
N GLN A 8 0.53 7.53 4.95
CA GLN A 8 -0.65 8.06 4.23
C GLN A 8 -1.84 7.12 4.34
N LEU A 9 -1.64 5.81 4.17
CA LEU A 9 -2.70 4.80 4.34
C LEU A 9 -3.28 4.83 5.76
N TYR A 10 -2.44 4.93 6.79
CA TYR A 10 -2.91 5.09 8.17
C TYR A 10 -3.68 6.39 8.41
N ALA A 11 -3.33 7.48 7.72
CA ALA A 11 -4.10 8.72 7.79
C ALA A 11 -5.51 8.55 7.21
N VAL A 12 -5.64 7.81 6.09
CA VAL A 12 -6.96 7.48 5.51
C VAL A 12 -7.79 6.63 6.47
N GLU A 13 -7.21 5.60 7.10
CA GLU A 13 -7.92 4.78 8.08
C GLU A 13 -8.33 5.57 9.33
N LYS A 14 -7.50 6.55 9.75
CA LYS A 14 -7.85 7.46 10.85
C LYS A 14 -9.05 8.34 10.48
N GLU A 15 -9.11 8.83 9.25
CA GLU A 15 -10.25 9.62 8.74
C GLU A 15 -11.52 8.77 8.55
N ALA A 16 -11.36 7.50 8.19
CA ALA A 16 -12.45 6.55 8.02
C ALA A 16 -13.03 6.08 9.37
N ARG A 17 -12.32 6.26 10.49
CA ARG A 17 -12.76 5.81 11.81
C ARG A 17 -14.04 6.54 12.24
N GLY A 18 -15.05 5.77 12.63
CA GLY A 18 -16.34 6.30 13.11
C GLY A 18 -17.37 6.63 12.02
N LYS A 19 -17.01 6.46 10.74
CA LYS A 19 -17.92 6.66 9.60
C LYS A 19 -18.71 5.38 9.26
N SER A 20 -19.77 5.51 8.47
CA SER A 20 -20.55 4.36 8.02
C SER A 20 -19.72 3.43 7.12
N PRO A 21 -20.10 2.15 6.98
CA PRO A 21 -19.41 1.23 6.09
C PRO A 21 -19.28 1.74 4.65
N GLU A 22 -20.31 2.40 4.11
CA GLU A 22 -20.28 2.95 2.74
C GLU A 22 -19.29 4.11 2.63
N GLU A 23 -19.30 5.03 3.59
CA GLU A 23 -18.36 6.16 3.62
C GLU A 23 -16.91 5.69 3.76
N ARG A 24 -16.67 4.66 4.58
CA ARG A 24 -15.36 4.04 4.71
C ARG A 24 -14.88 3.44 3.39
N ALA A 25 -15.76 2.74 2.67
CA ALA A 25 -15.43 2.18 1.36
C ALA A 25 -15.12 3.29 0.34
N ALA A 26 -15.95 4.34 0.29
CA ALA A 26 -15.75 5.48 -0.60
C ALA A 26 -14.43 6.21 -0.33
N LEU A 27 -14.07 6.42 0.94
CA LEU A 27 -12.81 7.05 1.32
C LEU A 27 -11.60 6.20 0.94
N ARG A 28 -11.66 4.89 1.13
CA ARG A 28 -10.58 3.99 0.71
C ARG A 28 -10.41 4.00 -0.81
N LEU A 29 -11.52 3.95 -1.56
CA LEU A 29 -11.47 4.01 -3.00
C LEU A 29 -10.90 5.35 -3.51
N ALA A 30 -11.28 6.46 -2.89
CA ALA A 30 -10.85 7.78 -3.31
C ALA A 30 -9.40 8.11 -2.90
N LYS A 31 -8.97 7.67 -1.71
CA LYS A 31 -7.71 8.14 -1.10
C LYS A 31 -6.69 7.03 -0.87
N ALA A 32 -7.11 5.81 -0.52
CA ALA A 32 -6.18 4.71 -0.26
C ALA A 32 -5.76 4.01 -1.56
N LYS A 33 -6.68 3.86 -2.53
CA LYS A 33 -6.38 3.18 -3.80
C LYS A 33 -5.19 3.81 -4.56
N PRO A 34 -5.14 5.14 -4.80
CA PRO A 34 -3.99 5.74 -5.48
C PRO A 34 -2.67 5.54 -4.72
N ALA A 35 -2.71 5.56 -3.38
CA ALA A 35 -1.52 5.33 -2.55
C ALA A 35 -1.04 3.88 -2.63
N PHE A 36 -1.95 2.91 -2.76
CA PHE A 36 -1.60 1.51 -3.02
C PHE A 36 -1.01 1.32 -4.42
N ASP A 37 -1.62 1.92 -5.45
CA ASP A 37 -1.13 1.84 -6.84
C ASP A 37 0.31 2.39 -6.94
N ASP A 38 0.58 3.54 -6.30
CA ASP A 38 1.93 4.13 -6.23
C ASP A 38 2.93 3.25 -5.46
N LEU A 39 2.49 2.61 -4.38
CA LEU A 39 3.32 1.68 -3.60
C LEU A 39 3.63 0.42 -4.40
N GLU A 40 2.66 -0.13 -5.12
CA GLU A 40 2.83 -1.29 -5.96
C GLU A 40 3.90 -1.04 -7.04
N LEU A 41 3.76 0.06 -7.79
CA LEU A 41 4.72 0.46 -8.82
C LEU A 41 6.13 0.64 -8.23
N TRP A 42 6.23 1.29 -7.06
CA TRP A 42 7.51 1.50 -6.41
C TRP A 42 8.16 0.17 -5.97
N LEU A 43 7.38 -0.75 -5.41
CA LEU A 43 7.85 -2.07 -4.96
C LEU A 43 8.30 -2.94 -6.14
N GLN A 44 7.54 -2.96 -7.24
CA GLN A 44 7.94 -3.63 -8.48
C GLN A 44 9.26 -3.04 -9.02
N ALA A 45 9.44 -1.72 -8.95
CA ALA A 45 10.70 -1.08 -9.33
C ALA A 45 11.86 -1.44 -8.39
N GLN A 46 11.62 -1.66 -7.09
CA GLN A 46 12.65 -2.14 -6.16
C GLN A 46 13.08 -3.59 -6.46
N LEU A 47 12.14 -4.48 -6.81
CA LEU A 47 12.47 -5.87 -7.14
C LEU A 47 13.49 -5.99 -8.29
N ARG A 48 13.42 -5.09 -9.27
CA ARG A 48 14.39 -5.05 -10.39
C ARG A 48 15.81 -4.64 -9.97
N LYS A 49 15.97 -4.06 -8.78
CA LYS A 49 17.25 -3.53 -8.27
C LYS A 49 17.92 -4.43 -7.25
N ILE A 50 17.23 -5.43 -6.72
CA ILE A 50 17.73 -6.30 -5.65
C ILE A 50 17.79 -7.75 -6.12
N SER A 51 18.71 -8.53 -5.57
CA SER A 51 18.75 -9.96 -5.84
C SER A 51 17.47 -10.63 -5.34
N GLY A 52 16.86 -11.44 -6.21
CA GLY A 52 15.60 -12.12 -5.93
C GLY A 52 15.65 -13.08 -4.74
N LYS A 53 16.84 -13.55 -4.33
CA LYS A 53 17.01 -14.48 -3.18
C LYS A 53 17.08 -13.78 -1.82
N THR A 54 17.00 -12.46 -1.78
CA THR A 54 17.04 -11.71 -0.52
C THR A 54 15.72 -11.82 0.24
N LYS A 55 15.78 -11.79 1.58
CA LYS A 55 14.60 -11.71 2.45
C LYS A 55 13.72 -10.50 2.11
N LEU A 56 14.33 -9.40 1.68
CA LEU A 56 13.61 -8.21 1.21
C LEU A 56 12.81 -8.52 -0.08
N ALA A 57 13.41 -9.19 -1.07
CA ALA A 57 12.69 -9.58 -2.28
C ALA A 57 11.53 -10.56 -2.02
N GLU A 58 11.69 -11.46 -1.04
CA GLU A 58 10.60 -12.32 -0.57
C GLU A 58 9.46 -11.50 0.06
N ALA A 59 9.79 -10.57 0.97
CA ALA A 59 8.82 -9.70 1.62
C ALA A 59 8.06 -8.80 0.63
N ILE A 60 8.76 -8.25 -0.37
CA ILE A 60 8.14 -7.42 -1.40
C ILE A 60 7.17 -8.26 -2.25
N ARG A 61 7.57 -9.46 -2.69
CA ARG A 61 6.67 -10.36 -3.45
C ARG A 61 5.45 -10.77 -2.63
N TYR A 62 5.64 -11.05 -1.35
CA TYR A 62 4.54 -11.34 -0.44
C TYR A 62 3.56 -10.17 -0.34
N ALA A 63 4.07 -8.94 -0.17
CA ALA A 63 3.24 -7.74 -0.11
C ALA A 63 2.46 -7.52 -1.41
N LEU A 64 3.11 -7.60 -2.57
CA LEU A 64 2.46 -7.43 -3.89
C LEU A 64 1.32 -8.44 -4.10
N ASN A 65 1.50 -9.71 -3.68
CA ASN A 65 0.46 -10.74 -3.78
C ASN A 65 -0.72 -10.57 -2.80
N ARG A 66 -0.69 -9.56 -1.92
CA ARG A 66 -1.68 -9.31 -0.87
C ARG A 66 -2.30 -7.92 -0.97
N MET A 67 -1.93 -7.13 -1.97
CA MET A 67 -2.54 -5.83 -2.21
C MET A 67 -3.98 -6.00 -2.72
N PRO A 68 -4.88 -5.07 -2.34
CA PRO A 68 -6.30 -5.10 -2.72
C PRO A 68 -6.55 -4.72 -4.18
#